data_AF-A0A2V9BBY6-F1
#
_entry.id   AF-A0A2V9BBY6-F1
#
_cell.length_a   1.000
_cell.length_b   1.000
_cell.length_c   1.000
_cell.angle_alpha   90.00
_cell.angle_beta   90.00
_cell.angle_gamma   90.00
#
_symmetry.space_group_name_H-M   'P 1'
#
loop_
_entity.id
_entity.type
_entity.pdbx_description
1 polymer ?
#
loop_
_entity_poly.entity_id
_entity_poly.type
_entity_poly.pdbx_seq_one_letter_code
_entity_poly.pdbx_strand_id
1 'polypeptide(L)'
;MKRRVLLREPVIVALETLRAHKMRSFLMLLGTILSVSTLIVVIALISGVNRYIADRVANLGSNVFLLTRFPIITDVEEYVKANRRNKKVTWDDYEALRANLKLPERV
;
A
#
# COMPACT_ATOMS: atom_id res chain seq x y z
N MET A 1 -13.17 -54.85 2.65
CA MET A 1 -11.94 -54.10 3.01
C MET A 1 -12.19 -52.58 2.89
N LYS A 2 -12.59 -51.91 3.97
CA LYS A 2 -12.63 -50.44 4.09
C LYS A 2 -12.25 -50.10 5.54
N ARG A 3 -10.96 -49.89 5.81
CA ARG A 3 -10.50 -49.31 7.09
C ARG A 3 -10.95 -47.84 7.08
N ARG A 4 -12.11 -47.54 7.65
CA ARG A 4 -12.44 -46.18 8.05
C ARG A 4 -11.50 -45.84 9.19
N VAL A 5 -10.50 -45.01 8.93
CA VAL A 5 -9.62 -44.48 9.97
C VAL A 5 -10.52 -43.66 10.89
N LEU A 6 -10.70 -44.11 12.13
CA LEU A 6 -11.52 -43.42 13.11
C LEU A 6 -10.69 -42.26 13.65
N LEU A 7 -10.88 -41.05 13.10
CA LEU A 7 -10.10 -39.85 13.46
C LEU A 7 -10.11 -39.53 14.97
N ARG A 8 -11.04 -40.12 15.72
CA ARG A 8 -11.14 -40.01 17.17
C ARG A 8 -9.91 -40.55 17.92
N GLU A 9 -9.38 -41.71 17.54
CA GLU A 9 -8.22 -42.31 18.22
C GLU A 9 -6.95 -41.47 18.06
N PRO A 10 -6.55 -41.05 16.83
CA PRO A 10 -5.38 -40.20 16.64
C PRO A 10 -5.46 -38.85 17.36
N VAL A 11 -6.64 -38.23 17.40
CA VAL A 11 -6.83 -36.94 18.06
C VAL A 11 -6.64 -37.05 19.57
N ILE A 12 -7.16 -38.12 20.20
CA ILE A 12 -6.98 -38.37 21.62
C ILE A 12 -5.50 -38.59 21.95
N VAL A 13 -4.82 -39.43 21.16
CA VAL A 13 -3.38 -39.71 21.33
C VAL A 13 -2.53 -38.45 21.15
N ALA A 14 -2.83 -37.61 20.16
CA ALA A 14 -2.16 -36.34 19.95
C ALA A 14 -2.35 -35.38 21.14
N LEU A 15 -3.57 -35.29 21.68
CA LEU A 15 -3.89 -34.42 22.82
C LEU A 15 -3.17 -34.85 24.10
N GLU A 16 -3.08 -36.17 24.33
CA GLU A 16 -2.34 -36.76 25.44
C GLU A 16 -0.83 -36.46 25.32
N THR A 17 -0.28 -36.61 24.11
CA THR A 17 1.13 -36.30 23.82
C THR A 17 1.44 -34.81 24.02
N LEU A 18 0.56 -33.92 23.59
CA LEU A 18 0.70 -32.46 23.80
C LEU A 18 0.69 -32.10 25.29
N ARG A 19 -0.14 -32.79 26.09
CA ARG A 19 -0.20 -32.62 27.56
C ARG A 19 1.01 -33.19 28.28
N ALA A 20 1.61 -34.26 27.78
CA ALA A 20 2.83 -34.85 28.33
C ALA A 20 4.04 -33.92 28.18
N HIS A 21 4.14 -33.19 27.06
CA HIS A 21 5.27 -32.31 26.74
C HIS A 21 4.91 -30.81 26.78
N LYS A 22 4.46 -30.32 27.93
CA LYS A 22 3.96 -28.95 28.11
C LYS A 22 4.95 -27.86 27.67
N MET A 23 6.23 -27.98 28.04
CA MET A 23 7.25 -26.97 27.71
C MET A 23 7.49 -26.86 26.20
N ARG A 24 7.59 -27.99 25.50
CA ARG A 24 7.78 -28.02 24.04
C ARG A 24 6.56 -27.47 23.32
N SER A 25 5.37 -27.94 23.66
CA SER A 25 4.12 -27.46 23.05
C SER A 25 3.90 -25.96 23.29
N PHE A 26 4.21 -25.48 24.50
CA PHE A 26 4.09 -24.06 24.85
C PHE A 26 5.02 -23.17 24.02
N LEU A 27 6.30 -23.52 23.90
CA LEU A 27 7.26 -22.73 23.12
C LEU A 27 6.92 -22.71 21.62
N MET A 28 6.43 -23.83 21.07
CA MET A 28 6.00 -23.90 19.66
C MET A 28 4.76 -23.03 19.39
N LEU A 29 3.79 -23.02 20.31
CA LEU A 29 2.62 -22.15 20.23
C LEU A 29 3.01 -20.67 20.36
N LEU A 30 3.88 -20.34 21.32
CA LEU A 30 4.37 -18.97 21.49
C LEU A 30 5.08 -18.48 20.22
N GLY A 31 5.98 -19.29 19.66
CA GLY A 31 6.71 -18.93 18.44
C GLY A 31 5.81 -18.73 17.22
N THR A 32 4.82 -19.60 17.03
CA THR A 32 3.87 -19.49 15.91
C THR A 32 2.95 -18.28 16.04
N ILE A 33 2.46 -17.99 17.25
CA ILE A 33 1.64 -16.79 17.52
C ILE A 33 2.44 -15.51 17.24
N LEU A 34 3.67 -15.41 17.75
CA LEU A 34 4.52 -14.24 17.51
C LEU A 34 4.85 -14.05 16.02
N SER A 35 5.15 -15.13 15.32
CA SER A 35 5.41 -15.12 13.88
C SER A 35 4.22 -14.60 13.06
N VAL A 36 3.03 -15.18 13.26
CA VAL A 36 1.84 -14.81 12.49
C VAL A 36 1.34 -13.41 12.90
N SER A 37 1.44 -13.05 14.18
CA SER A 37 1.02 -11.72 14.66
C SER A 37 1.82 -10.58 14.01
N THR A 38 3.14 -10.72 13.91
CA THR A 38 4.01 -9.72 13.28
C THR A 38 3.63 -9.52 11.81
N LEU A 39 3.38 -10.62 11.09
CA LEU A 39 2.96 -10.57 9.69
C LEU A 39 1.62 -9.83 9.52
N ILE A 40 0.63 -10.14 10.35
CA ILE A 40 -0.69 -9.50 10.30
C ILE A 40 -0.56 -7.99 10.56
N VAL A 41 0.23 -7.59 11.56
CA VAL A 41 0.46 -6.18 11.89
C VAL A 41 1.08 -5.42 10.71
N VAL A 42 2.12 -5.99 10.09
CA VAL A 42 2.80 -5.36 8.94
C VAL A 42 1.84 -5.20 7.77
N ILE A 43 1.08 -6.24 7.42
CA ILE A 43 0.11 -6.19 6.31
C ILE A 43 -0.99 -5.16 6.59
N ALA A 44 -1.51 -5.14 7.82
CA ALA A 44 -2.54 -4.18 8.24
C ALA A 44 -2.03 -2.74 8.16
N LEU A 45 -0.78 -2.50 8.60
CA LEU A 45 -0.16 -1.18 8.54
C LEU A 45 0.03 -0.73 7.09
N ILE A 46 0.60 -1.58 6.23
CA ILE A 46 0.81 -1.26 4.81
C ILE A 46 -0.53 -0.94 4.13
N SER A 47 -1.55 -1.77 4.36
CA SER A 47 -2.89 -1.54 3.80
C SER A 47 -3.53 -0.26 4.32
N GLY A 48 -3.40 0.00 5.63
CA GLY A 48 -3.91 1.20 6.27
C GLY A 48 -3.25 2.48 5.73
N VAL A 49 -1.93 2.47 5.59
CA VAL A 49 -1.17 3.59 5.02
C VAL A 49 -1.53 3.80 3.55
N ASN A 50 -1.65 2.73 2.76
CA ASN A 50 -2.04 2.87 1.35
C ASN A 50 -3.42 3.51 1.21
N ARG A 51 -4.39 3.13 2.06
CA ARG A 51 -5.72 3.76 2.09
C ARG A 51 -5.64 5.22 2.54
N TYR A 52 -4.90 5.51 3.60
CA TYR A 52 -4.73 6.86 4.11
C TYR A 52 -4.05 7.80 3.09
N ILE A 53 -3.01 7.31 2.41
CA ILE A 53 -2.33 8.03 1.32
C ILE A 53 -3.29 8.18 0.13
N ALA A 54 -4.03 7.15 -0.25
CA ALA A 54 -5.03 7.27 -1.30
C ALA A 54 -6.04 8.37 -0.97
N ASP A 55 -6.60 8.43 0.24
CA ASP A 55 -7.57 9.46 0.61
C ASP A 55 -6.94 10.87 0.66
N ARG A 56 -5.71 10.99 1.16
CA ARG A 56 -5.05 12.30 1.34
C ARG A 56 -4.39 12.82 0.06
N VAL A 57 -3.85 11.93 -0.77
CA VAL A 57 -3.16 12.25 -2.04
C VAL A 57 -4.10 12.12 -3.24
N ALA A 58 -5.22 11.39 -3.21
CA ALA A 58 -6.21 11.47 -4.28
C ALA A 58 -6.81 12.88 -4.40
N ASN A 59 -6.82 13.67 -3.32
CA ASN A 59 -7.14 15.09 -3.39
C ASN A 59 -6.10 15.91 -4.20
N LEU A 60 -4.90 15.39 -4.42
CA LEU A 60 -3.86 15.93 -5.31
C LEU A 60 -3.82 15.23 -6.69
N GLY A 61 -4.51 14.09 -6.87
CA GLY A 61 -4.33 13.22 -8.05
C GLY A 61 -5.59 12.89 -8.85
N SER A 62 -6.79 12.97 -8.27
CA SER A 62 -8.01 12.51 -8.95
C SER A 62 -8.77 13.61 -9.69
N ASN A 63 -8.48 14.89 -9.44
CA ASN A 63 -9.14 16.03 -10.11
C ASN A 63 -8.28 17.31 -10.12
N VAL A 64 -6.95 17.19 -10.00
CA VAL A 64 -6.05 18.34 -9.96
C VAL A 64 -5.06 18.25 -11.12
N PHE A 65 -5.14 19.22 -12.04
CA PHE A 65 -4.14 19.41 -13.08
C PHE A 65 -2.96 20.21 -12.50
N LEU A 66 -1.78 19.58 -12.43
CA LEU A 66 -0.56 20.25 -11.99
C LEU A 66 0.17 20.82 -13.22
N LEU A 67 0.19 22.16 -13.35
CA LEU A 67 0.96 22.84 -14.39
C LEU A 67 2.30 23.30 -13.81
N THR A 68 3.39 22.62 -14.17
CA THR A 68 4.75 23.01 -13.76
C THR A 68 5.53 23.58 -14.94
N ARG A 69 6.26 24.68 -14.70
CA ARG A 69 7.10 25.35 -15.72
C ARG A 69 8.29 24.49 -16.16
N PHE A 70 8.77 23.63 -15.27
CA PHE A 70 9.88 22.72 -15.53
C PHE A 70 9.43 21.30 -15.24
N PRO A 71 9.63 20.34 -16.18
CA PRO A 71 9.57 18.93 -15.83
C PRO A 71 10.72 18.56 -14.88
N ILE A 72 10.74 17.33 -14.40
CA ILE A 72 11.90 16.80 -13.67
C ILE A 72 13.05 16.70 -14.68
N ILE A 73 13.94 17.70 -14.66
CA ILE A 73 15.10 17.77 -15.55
C ILE A 73 16.34 17.45 -14.73
N THR A 74 17.07 16.42 -15.12
CA THR A 74 18.32 16.00 -14.49
C THR A 74 19.57 16.53 -15.21
N ASP A 75 19.41 17.15 -16.39
CA ASP A 75 20.49 17.62 -17.25
C ASP A 75 20.51 19.17 -17.41
N VAL A 76 21.70 19.77 -17.40
CA VAL A 76 21.89 21.23 -17.41
C VAL A 76 21.59 21.85 -18.79
N GLU A 77 21.92 21.16 -19.87
CA GLU A 77 21.68 21.60 -21.25
C GLU A 77 20.17 21.62 -21.54
N GLU A 78 19.47 20.58 -21.08
CA GLU A 78 18.02 20.47 -21.16
C GLU A 78 17.32 21.53 -20.29
N TYR A 79 17.87 21.88 -19.13
CA TYR A 79 17.35 22.95 -18.28
C TYR A 79 17.44 24.33 -18.96
N VAL A 80 18.55 24.64 -19.62
CA VAL A 80 18.73 25.92 -20.35
C VAL A 80 17.77 25.99 -21.56
N LYS A 81 17.59 24.89 -22.30
CA LYS A 81 16.63 24.80 -23.41
C LYS A 81 15.19 24.94 -22.93
N ALA A 82 14.84 24.26 -21.83
CA ALA A 82 13.53 24.37 -21.20
C ALA A 82 13.26 25.79 -20.70
N ASN A 83 14.23 26.46 -20.07
CA ASN A 83 14.06 27.84 -19.58
C ASN A 83 13.89 28.86 -20.72
N ARG A 84 14.47 28.60 -21.91
CA ARG A 84 14.28 29.43 -23.11
C ARG A 84 12.95 29.19 -23.80
N ARG A 85 12.47 27.95 -23.86
CA ARG A 85 11.20 27.59 -24.52
C ARG A 85 9.98 27.81 -23.63
N ASN A 86 10.12 27.60 -22.33
CA ASN A 86 9.02 27.67 -21.38
C ASN A 86 8.88 29.10 -20.85
N LYS A 87 7.85 29.79 -21.33
CA LYS A 87 7.43 31.10 -20.83
C LYS A 87 7.18 31.04 -19.31
N LYS A 88 7.37 32.17 -18.62
CA LYS A 88 7.05 32.27 -17.19
C LYS A 88 5.54 32.12 -17.05
N VAL A 89 5.11 31.22 -16.17
CA VAL A 89 3.70 31.09 -15.81
C VAL A 89 3.34 32.29 -14.94
N THR A 90 2.36 33.07 -15.38
CA THR A 90 1.94 34.32 -14.73
C THR A 90 0.56 34.13 -14.12
N TRP A 91 0.16 35.01 -13.19
CA TRP A 91 -1.16 34.95 -12.56
C TRP A 91 -2.31 35.08 -13.58
N ASP A 92 -2.10 35.87 -14.63
CA ASP A 92 -3.07 36.02 -15.72
C ASP A 92 -3.32 34.71 -16.48
N ASP A 93 -2.31 33.84 -16.61
CA ASP A 93 -2.45 32.51 -17.22
C ASP A 93 -3.36 31.62 -16.35
N TYR A 94 -3.27 31.75 -15.02
CA TYR A 94 -4.15 31.04 -14.09
C TYR A 94 -5.60 31.51 -14.23
N GLU A 95 -5.85 32.82 -14.34
CA GLU A 95 -7.20 33.37 -14.51
C GLU A 95 -7.80 32.98 -15.86
N ALA A 96 -7.01 33.02 -16.95
CA ALA A 96 -7.43 32.57 -18.27
C ALA A 96 -7.78 31.08 -18.29
N LEU A 97 -6.99 30.24 -17.63
CA LEU A 97 -7.29 28.82 -17.46
C LEU A 97 -8.55 28.64 -16.63
N ARG A 98 -8.70 29.31 -15.49
CA ARG A 98 -9.89 29.21 -14.62
C ARG A 98 -11.18 29.58 -15.33
N ALA A 99 -11.16 30.62 -16.18
CA ALA A 99 -12.33 31.08 -16.91
C ALA A 99 -12.73 30.15 -18.07
N ASN A 100 -11.78 29.42 -18.66
CA ASN A 100 -12.00 28.62 -19.87
C ASN A 100 -11.93 27.10 -19.65
N LEU A 101 -11.42 26.64 -18.50
CA LEU A 101 -11.36 25.21 -18.17
C LEU A 101 -12.77 24.67 -17.93
N LYS A 102 -13.24 23.87 -18.88
CA LYS A 102 -14.36 22.94 -18.65
C LYS A 102 -13.79 21.72 -17.93
N LEU A 103 -14.48 21.28 -16.88
CA LEU A 103 -14.11 20.10 -16.11
C LEU A 103 -13.82 18.92 -17.07
N PRO A 104 -12.76 18.13 -16.84
CA PRO A 104 -12.53 16.93 -17.62
C PRO A 104 -13.73 15.99 -17.44
N GLU A 105 -14.43 15.66 -18.52
CA GLU A 105 -15.39 14.56 -18.53
C GLU A 105 -14.63 13.28 -18.16
N ARG A 106 -15.16 12.55 -17.17
CA ARG A 106 -14.60 11.27 -16.71
C ARG A 106 -14.51 10.32 -17.90
N VAL A 107 -13.30 9.84 -18.19
CA VAL A 107 -13.07 8.59 -18.95
C VAL A 107 -12.71 7.49 -17.95
#